data_AF-A0A4D5RU68-F1
#
_entry.id   AF-A0A4D5RU68-F1
#
_cell.length_a   1.000
_cell.length_b   1.000
_cell.length_c   1.000
_cell.angle_alpha   90.00
_cell.angle_beta   90.00
_cell.angle_gamma   90.00
#
_symmetry.space_group_name_H-M   'P 1'
#
loop_
_entity.id
_entity.type
_entity.pdbx_description
1 polymer ?
#
loop_
_entity_poly.entity_id
_entity_poly.type
_entity_poly.pdbx_seq_one_letter_code
_entity_poly.pdbx_strand_id
1 'polypeptide(L)'
;CAFGTKVDSHSNQTNEFVTKARKAFTTTINPLLLVVIVLSNLFPSLFKVLSPKFFPTEIFVYFKDICVSIIKKRKEANIRHQDFLQLMVDAQESGIAEVGSDGIQDMENNLYNLGSEQKSETSFITKSLTQDEALSQCVLFFTAGFETTSTTIAFAVYQLALCPD
;
A
#
# COMPACT_ATOMS: atom_id res chain seq x y z
N CYS A 1 -13.18 2.46 -8.66
CA CYS A 1 -12.84 2.73 -7.25
C CYS A 1 -12.11 1.52 -6.67
N ALA A 2 -10.95 1.71 -6.02
CA ALA A 2 -10.15 0.59 -5.49
C ALA A 2 -10.70 -0.01 -4.19
N PHE A 3 -11.44 0.78 -3.40
CA PHE A 3 -11.94 0.41 -2.07
C PHE A 3 -13.47 0.37 -1.98
N GLY A 4 -14.18 0.59 -3.08
CA GLY A 4 -15.65 0.47 -3.14
C GLY A 4 -16.43 1.33 -2.13
N THR A 5 -15.84 2.42 -1.61
CA THR A 5 -16.47 3.26 -0.60
C THR A 5 -16.73 4.67 -1.09
N LYS A 6 -17.88 5.21 -0.69
CA LYS A 6 -18.15 6.64 -0.76
C LYS A 6 -17.52 7.28 0.47
N VAL A 7 -16.34 7.87 0.27
CA VAL A 7 -15.77 8.82 1.23
C VAL A 7 -16.32 10.17 0.80
N ASP A 8 -17.29 10.73 1.52
CA ASP A 8 -17.88 12.05 1.24
C ASP A 8 -16.90 13.18 1.60
N SER A 9 -15.70 13.16 1.01
CA SER A 9 -14.65 14.15 1.19
C SER A 9 -14.99 15.49 0.52
N HIS A 10 -15.91 15.50 -0.43
CA HIS A 10 -16.36 16.72 -1.11
C HIS A 10 -17.33 17.58 -0.26
N SER A 11 -18.13 16.95 0.61
CA SER A 11 -19.13 17.65 1.42
C SER A 11 -18.55 18.29 2.68
N ASN A 12 -17.34 17.92 3.10
CA ASN A 12 -16.76 18.35 4.35
C ASN A 12 -15.29 18.73 4.15
N GLN A 13 -15.01 20.04 4.04
CA GLN A 13 -13.67 20.60 3.80
C GLN A 13 -12.64 20.20 4.87
N THR A 14 -13.08 19.75 6.04
CA THR A 14 -12.26 19.23 7.15
C THR A 14 -12.47 17.73 7.38
N ASN A 15 -12.63 16.94 6.31
CA ASN A 15 -12.70 15.49 6.45
C ASN A 15 -11.36 14.98 7.03
N GLU A 16 -11.44 14.31 8.18
CA GLU A 16 -10.29 13.73 8.89
C GLU A 16 -9.40 12.91 7.94
N PHE A 17 -10.02 12.23 6.97
CA PHE A 17 -9.35 11.48 5.94
C PHE A 17 -8.34 12.30 5.14
N VAL A 18 -8.75 13.49 4.67
CA VAL A 18 -7.90 14.38 3.85
C VAL A 18 -6.80 14.99 4.71
N THR A 19 -7.12 15.36 5.96
CA THR A 19 -6.14 15.90 6.90
C THR A 19 -5.06 14.87 7.25
N LYS A 20 -5.43 13.62 7.54
CA LYS A 20 -4.49 12.53 7.83
C LYS A 20 -3.69 12.14 6.58
N ALA A 21 -4.31 12.10 5.41
CA ALA A 21 -3.62 11.85 4.14
C ALA A 21 -2.55 12.91 3.86
N ARG A 22 -2.90 14.20 3.98
CA ARG A 22 -1.96 15.30 3.81
C ARG A 22 -0.83 15.26 4.83
N LYS A 23 -1.14 14.97 6.10
CA LYS A 23 -0.13 14.84 7.17
C LYS A 23 0.89 13.72 6.87
N ALA A 24 0.49 12.68 6.13
CA ALA A 24 1.40 11.60 5.71
C ALA A 24 2.55 12.14 4.86
N PHE A 25 2.24 13.04 3.92
CA PHE A 25 3.18 13.58 2.94
C PHE A 25 3.85 14.87 3.38
N THR A 26 3.27 15.63 4.33
CA THR A 26 3.91 16.83 4.89
C THR A 26 4.81 16.52 6.10
N THR A 27 5.14 15.25 6.35
CA THR A 27 6.04 14.87 7.45
C THR A 27 7.39 15.57 7.27
N THR A 28 7.67 16.57 8.11
CA THR A 28 8.94 17.30 8.07
C THR A 28 10.08 16.32 8.29
N ILE A 29 10.99 16.23 7.32
CA ILE A 29 12.17 15.38 7.42
C ILE A 29 13.01 15.91 8.58
N ASN A 30 13.04 15.18 9.70
CA ASN A 30 13.88 15.54 10.82
C ASN A 30 15.35 15.58 10.34
N PRO A 31 16.10 16.66 10.58
CA PRO A 31 17.49 16.76 10.13
C PRO A 31 18.35 15.64 10.74
N LEU A 32 18.01 15.17 11.94
CA LEU A 32 18.59 13.98 12.56
C LEU A 32 18.37 12.71 11.71
N LEU A 33 17.16 12.53 11.16
CA LEU A 33 16.83 11.38 10.31
C LEU A 33 17.57 11.45 8.97
N LEU A 34 17.76 12.65 8.41
CA LEU A 34 18.60 12.85 7.22
C LEU A 34 20.06 12.47 7.51
N VAL A 35 20.62 12.92 8.64
CA VAL A 35 21.98 12.55 9.08
C VAL A 35 22.09 11.04 9.26
N VAL A 36 21.10 10.39 9.88
CA VAL A 36 21.02 8.93 10.04
C VAL A 36 20.99 8.21 8.68
N ILE A 37 20.19 8.67 7.72
CA ILE A 37 20.16 8.09 6.36
C ILE A 37 21.51 8.24 5.67
N VAL A 38 22.13 9.43 5.72
CA VAL A 38 23.42 9.70 5.08
C VAL A 38 24.53 8.86 5.72
N LEU A 39 24.57 8.75 7.05
CA LEU A 39 25.52 7.91 7.78
C LEU A 39 25.29 6.41 7.52
N SER A 40 24.05 5.98 7.37
CA SER A 40 23.71 4.61 7.00
C SER A 40 24.18 4.25 5.58
N ASN A 41 24.22 5.21 4.66
CA ASN A 41 24.77 5.01 3.32
C ASN A 41 26.32 5.07 3.29
N LEU A 42 26.94 5.93 4.12
CA LEU A 42 28.40 6.07 4.18
C LEU A 42 29.08 4.92 4.94
N PHE A 43 28.45 4.39 5.99
CA PHE A 43 29.00 3.34 6.83
C PHE A 43 27.95 2.24 7.10
N PRO A 44 27.73 1.33 6.13
CA PRO A 44 26.74 0.26 6.26
C PRO A 44 27.00 -0.69 7.44
N SER A 45 28.25 -0.78 7.91
CA SER A 45 28.65 -1.63 9.04
C SER A 45 28.18 -1.14 10.41
N LEU A 46 27.91 0.16 10.60
CA LEU A 46 27.47 0.71 11.91
C LEU A 46 25.95 0.66 12.11
N PHE A 47 25.17 0.38 11.07
CA PHE A 47 23.73 0.68 11.05
C PHE A 47 22.79 -0.52 11.20
N LYS A 48 23.29 -1.74 11.43
CA LYS A 48 22.46 -2.96 11.53
C LYS A 48 21.48 -3.01 12.72
N VAL A 49 21.59 -2.12 13.70
CA VAL A 49 20.79 -2.17 14.94
C VAL A 49 19.70 -1.09 15.00
N LEU A 50 19.81 -0.02 14.21
CA LEU A 50 18.82 1.06 14.24
C LEU A 50 17.80 0.88 13.12
N SER A 51 16.56 0.53 13.48
CA SER A 51 15.40 0.56 12.57
C SER A 51 14.64 1.88 12.77
N PRO A 52 15.05 2.99 12.12
CA PRO A 52 14.28 4.22 12.18
C PRO A 52 12.90 4.01 11.54
N LYS A 53 11.85 4.34 12.28
CA LYS A 53 10.47 4.33 11.76
C LYS A 53 10.27 5.59 10.91
N PHE A 54 10.32 5.45 9.59
CA PHE A 54 10.15 6.54 8.64
C PHE A 54 8.69 6.96 8.47
N PHE A 55 7.75 6.04 8.72
CA PHE A 55 6.33 6.28 8.49
C PHE A 55 5.61 6.64 9.81
N PRO A 56 4.80 7.71 9.85
CA PRO A 56 4.03 8.06 11.03
C PRO A 56 3.00 6.96 11.34
N THR A 57 3.25 6.20 12.41
CA THR A 57 2.41 5.06 12.84
C THR A 57 0.95 5.45 13.02
N GLU A 58 0.67 6.66 13.52
CA GLU A 58 -0.69 7.18 13.71
C GLU A 58 -1.52 7.16 12.41
N ILE A 59 -0.89 7.55 11.30
CA ILE A 59 -1.55 7.67 10.00
C ILE A 59 -1.78 6.30 9.39
N PHE A 60 -0.81 5.41 9.54
CA PHE A 60 -0.95 4.02 9.13
C PHE A 60 -2.11 3.33 9.86
N VAL A 61 -2.20 3.49 11.19
CA VAL A 61 -3.28 2.91 12.00
C VAL A 61 -4.64 3.43 11.54
N TYR A 62 -4.78 4.73 11.33
CA TYR A 62 -6.04 5.31 10.82
C TYR A 62 -6.50 4.69 9.49
N PHE A 63 -5.61 4.60 8.50
CA PHE A 63 -5.97 4.01 7.20
C PHE A 63 -6.18 2.50 7.27
N LYS A 64 -5.45 1.80 8.13
CA LYS A 64 -5.67 0.38 8.44
C LYS A 64 -7.08 0.17 8.98
N ASP A 65 -7.50 0.98 9.96
CA ASP A 65 -8.81 0.88 10.60
C ASP A 65 -9.95 1.15 9.61
N ILE A 66 -9.75 2.08 8.66
CA ILE A 66 -10.68 2.29 7.55
C ILE A 66 -10.79 1.01 6.71
N CYS A 67 -9.68 0.43 6.26
CA CYS A 67 -9.70 -0.78 5.43
C CYS A 67 -10.39 -1.94 6.15
N VAL A 68 -10.08 -2.16 7.43
CA VAL A 68 -10.74 -3.17 8.27
C VAL A 68 -12.24 -2.92 8.39
N SER A 69 -12.65 -1.67 8.62
CA SER A 69 -14.06 -1.29 8.73
C SER A 69 -14.82 -1.54 7.42
N ILE A 70 -14.18 -1.32 6.27
CA ILE A 70 -14.76 -1.59 4.95
C ILE A 70 -14.95 -3.09 4.76
N ILE A 71 -13.93 -3.90 5.05
CA ILE A 71 -14.01 -5.37 4.98
C ILE A 71 -15.13 -5.88 5.89
N LYS A 72 -15.22 -5.37 7.13
CA LYS A 72 -16.25 -5.76 8.10
C LYS A 72 -17.66 -5.48 7.58
N LYS A 73 -17.92 -4.27 7.08
CA LYS A 73 -19.22 -3.89 6.49
C LYS A 73 -19.60 -4.78 5.30
N ARG A 74 -18.63 -5.16 4.46
CA ARG A 74 -18.86 -6.08 3.33
C ARG A 74 -19.25 -7.47 3.79
N LYS A 75 -18.56 -8.00 4.80
CA LYS A 75 -18.86 -9.31 5.40
C LYS A 75 -20.25 -9.34 6.02
N GLU A 76 -20.64 -8.30 6.75
CA GLU A 76 -21.97 -8.17 7.37
C GLU A 76 -23.10 -8.06 6.33
N ALA A 77 -22.88 -7.28 5.27
CA ALA A 77 -23.88 -7.12 4.20
C ALA A 77 -23.89 -8.29 3.20
N ASN A 78 -22.92 -9.21 3.29
CA ASN A 78 -22.69 -10.29 2.31
C ASN A 78 -22.53 -9.76 0.86
N ILE A 79 -21.92 -8.58 0.72
CA ILE A 79 -21.71 -7.93 -0.58
C ILE A 79 -20.25 -8.07 -0.99
N ARG A 80 -20.01 -8.79 -2.09
CA ARG A 80 -18.70 -8.86 -2.73
C ARG A 80 -18.56 -7.76 -3.77
N HIS A 81 -17.42 -7.05 -3.73
CA HIS A 81 -17.07 -6.04 -4.72
C HIS A 81 -15.94 -6.56 -5.62
N GLN A 82 -15.95 -6.21 -6.90
CA GLN A 82 -14.84 -6.48 -7.81
C GLN A 82 -13.85 -5.32 -7.76
N ASP A 83 -13.05 -5.25 -6.68
CA ASP A 83 -12.08 -4.18 -6.48
C ASP A 83 -10.78 -4.65 -5.82
N PHE A 84 -9.81 -3.74 -5.73
CA PHE A 84 -8.49 -4.02 -5.19
C PHE A 84 -8.55 -4.55 -3.76
N LEU A 85 -9.42 -3.99 -2.91
CA LEU A 85 -9.58 -4.47 -1.54
C LEU A 85 -10.08 -5.91 -1.49
N GLN A 86 -10.98 -6.31 -2.40
CA GLN A 86 -11.41 -7.70 -2.49
C GLN A 86 -10.29 -8.63 -2.94
N LEU A 87 -9.46 -8.22 -3.90
CA LEU A 87 -8.29 -9.00 -4.31
C LEU A 87 -7.33 -9.25 -3.14
N MET A 88 -7.16 -8.26 -2.24
CA MET A 88 -6.31 -8.41 -1.05
C MET A 88 -6.92 -9.34 0.01
N VAL A 89 -8.25 -9.35 0.17
CA VAL A 89 -8.94 -10.31 1.05
C VAL A 89 -8.86 -11.73 0.49
N ASP A 90 -9.08 -11.88 -0.82
CA ASP A 90 -9.03 -13.18 -1.49
C ASP A 90 -7.59 -13.75 -1.40
N ALA A 91 -6.56 -12.93 -1.61
CA ALA A 91 -5.16 -13.32 -1.47
C ALA A 91 -4.76 -13.72 -0.02
N GLN A 92 -5.42 -13.15 0.99
CA GLN A 92 -5.25 -13.57 2.38
C GLN A 92 -5.88 -14.96 2.62
N GLU A 93 -7.08 -15.21 2.08
CA GLU A 93 -7.83 -16.45 2.29
C GLU A 93 -7.22 -17.63 1.51
N SER A 94 -6.72 -17.41 0.28
CA SER A 94 -6.03 -18.44 -0.52
C SER A 94 -4.78 -18.99 0.16
N GLY A 95 -4.12 -18.18 0.99
CA GLY A 95 -2.94 -18.59 1.74
C GLY A 95 -3.21 -19.59 2.86
N ILE A 96 -4.44 -19.66 3.37
CA ILE A 96 -4.81 -20.57 4.46
C ILE A 96 -5.08 -21.99 3.91
N ALA A 97 -5.42 -22.11 2.63
CA ALA A 97 -5.71 -23.39 1.98
C ALA A 97 -4.44 -24.20 1.60
N GLU A 98 -3.28 -23.56 1.48
CA GLU A 98 -2.03 -24.20 1.04
C GLU A 98 -1.01 -24.48 2.17
N VAL A 99 -1.33 -24.16 3.43
CA VAL A 99 -0.49 -24.57 4.59
C VAL A 99 -0.84 -25.99 5.03
N GLY A 100 -0.85 -26.91 4.06
CA GLY A 100 -0.60 -28.33 4.29
C GLY A 100 0.91 -28.54 4.27
N SER A 101 1.45 -28.99 5.40
CA SER A 101 2.87 -29.22 5.69
C SER A 101 3.66 -29.96 4.59
N ASP A 102 4.27 -29.27 3.61
CA ASP A 102 5.55 -29.71 2.97
C ASP A 102 6.24 -28.75 1.96
N GLY A 103 5.99 -27.43 1.99
CA GLY A 103 6.39 -26.54 0.88
C GLY A 103 7.70 -25.73 0.98
N ILE A 104 8.57 -25.93 1.99
CA ILE A 104 9.72 -25.02 2.18
C ILE A 104 10.90 -25.33 1.23
N GLN A 105 10.96 -26.51 0.59
CA GLN A 105 12.12 -26.92 -0.22
C GLN A 105 12.05 -26.53 -1.71
N ASP A 106 10.88 -26.15 -2.24
CA ASP A 106 10.71 -25.88 -3.68
C ASP A 106 10.96 -24.40 -4.10
N MET A 107 11.20 -23.52 -3.12
CA MET A 107 11.32 -22.07 -3.33
C MET A 107 12.68 -21.64 -3.91
N GLU A 108 13.76 -22.39 -3.67
CA GLU A 108 15.11 -22.02 -4.12
C GLU A 108 15.43 -22.51 -5.55
N ASN A 109 14.89 -23.68 -5.94
CA ASN A 109 15.20 -24.29 -7.23
C ASN A 109 14.56 -23.59 -8.44
N ASN A 110 13.47 -22.84 -8.25
CA ASN A 110 12.78 -22.15 -9.34
C ASN A 110 13.35 -20.76 -9.66
N LEU A 111 14.24 -20.20 -8.81
CA LEU A 111 14.85 -18.89 -9.05
C LEU A 111 15.94 -18.92 -10.15
N TYR A 112 16.50 -20.09 -10.44
CA TYR A 112 17.60 -20.26 -11.40
C TYR A 112 17.16 -20.77 -12.79
N ASN A 113 15.88 -21.09 -12.99
CA ASN A 113 15.42 -21.69 -14.23
C ASN A 113 14.78 -20.66 -15.18
N LEU A 114 15.53 -19.61 -15.53
CA LEU A 114 15.14 -18.58 -16.51
C LEU A 114 15.38 -19.05 -17.98
N GLY A 115 15.46 -20.36 -18.20
CA GLY A 115 16.05 -20.94 -19.42
C GLY A 115 15.11 -21.69 -20.35
N SER A 116 13.78 -21.56 -20.25
CA SER A 116 12.91 -22.17 -21.27
C SER A 116 11.66 -21.33 -21.57
N GLU A 117 11.56 -20.91 -22.83
CA GLU A 117 10.37 -20.33 -23.44
C GLU A 117 9.23 -21.35 -23.46
N GLN A 118 8.09 -21.05 -22.82
CA GLN A 118 6.75 -21.15 -23.41
C GLN A 118 5.64 -20.72 -22.44
N LYS A 119 4.77 -19.84 -22.97
CA LYS A 119 3.43 -19.44 -22.50
C LYS A 119 3.35 -18.71 -21.15
N SER A 120 3.33 -17.39 -21.26
CA SER A 120 2.98 -16.45 -20.18
C SER A 120 1.50 -16.63 -19.77
N GLU A 121 1.23 -17.61 -18.91
CA GLU A 121 0.30 -17.34 -17.81
C GLU A 121 1.13 -16.63 -16.75
N THR A 122 0.73 -15.41 -16.40
CA THR A 122 1.31 -14.69 -15.27
C THR A 122 0.94 -15.44 -14.00
N SER A 123 1.67 -16.51 -13.69
CA SER A 123 1.70 -17.10 -12.36
C SER A 123 2.40 -16.07 -11.46
N PHE A 124 1.63 -15.07 -11.02
CA PHE A 124 1.96 -14.39 -9.79
C PHE A 124 2.11 -15.51 -8.78
N ILE A 125 3.33 -15.74 -8.30
CA ILE A 125 3.61 -16.55 -7.13
C ILE A 125 2.55 -16.14 -6.12
N THR A 126 1.60 -17.03 -5.82
CA THR A 126 0.50 -16.79 -4.87
C THR A 126 1.09 -16.79 -3.48
N LYS A 127 1.92 -15.80 -3.19
CA LYS A 127 2.43 -15.54 -1.86
C LYS A 127 1.20 -15.23 -1.01
N SER A 128 0.93 -16.11 -0.05
CA SER A 128 -0.06 -15.88 0.98
C SER A 128 0.28 -14.58 1.71
N LEU A 129 -0.65 -13.63 1.71
CA LEU A 129 -0.49 -12.37 2.43
C LEU A 129 -1.05 -12.54 3.83
N THR A 130 -0.26 -12.20 4.84
CA THR A 130 -0.82 -12.00 6.19
C THR A 130 -1.79 -10.82 6.17
N GLN A 131 -2.75 -10.79 7.10
CA GLN A 131 -3.71 -9.69 7.20
C GLN A 131 -3.01 -8.33 7.28
N ASP A 132 -1.92 -8.24 8.02
CA ASP A 132 -1.15 -7.01 8.16
C ASP A 132 -0.42 -6.62 6.87
N GLU A 133 0.09 -7.58 6.09
CA GLU A 133 0.67 -7.29 4.77
C GLU A 133 -0.40 -6.82 3.78
N ALA A 134 -1.55 -7.51 3.69
CA ALA A 134 -2.65 -7.14 2.81
C ALA A 134 -3.17 -5.72 3.11
N LEU A 135 -3.35 -5.40 4.40
CA LEU A 135 -3.74 -4.06 4.83
C LEU A 135 -2.64 -3.03 4.57
N SER A 136 -1.37 -3.39 4.74
CA SER A 136 -0.24 -2.51 4.42
C SER A 136 -0.21 -2.14 2.93
N GLN A 137 -0.45 -3.13 2.05
CA GLN A 137 -0.55 -2.88 0.60
C GLN A 137 -1.73 -1.96 0.27
N CYS A 138 -2.86 -2.11 0.96
CA CYS A 138 -4.00 -1.20 0.84
C CYS A 138 -3.64 0.24 1.23
N VAL A 139 -2.98 0.43 2.37
CA VAL A 139 -2.56 1.77 2.82
C VAL A 139 -1.55 2.38 1.84
N LEU A 140 -0.60 1.60 1.33
CA LEU A 140 0.39 2.04 0.36
C LEU A 140 -0.28 2.49 -0.96
N PHE A 141 -1.15 1.66 -1.52
CA PHE A 141 -1.87 1.98 -2.75
C PHE A 141 -2.71 3.25 -2.60
N PHE A 142 -3.41 3.38 -1.47
CA PHE A 142 -4.23 4.55 -1.17
C PHE A 142 -3.40 5.84 -1.09
N THR A 143 -2.36 5.83 -0.26
CA THR A 143 -1.52 7.01 -0.02
C THR A 143 -0.77 7.42 -1.28
N ALA A 144 -0.15 6.49 -1.99
CA ALA A 144 0.57 6.76 -3.23
C ALA A 144 -0.36 7.35 -4.31
N GLY A 145 -1.57 6.81 -4.45
CA GLY A 145 -2.55 7.28 -5.42
C GLY A 145 -3.14 8.66 -5.10
N PHE A 146 -3.27 9.00 -3.82
CA PHE A 146 -3.85 10.29 -3.40
C PHE A 146 -2.96 11.48 -3.78
N GLU A 147 -1.71 11.48 -3.32
CA GLU A 147 -0.84 12.66 -3.46
C GLU A 147 -0.43 12.90 -4.92
N THR A 148 -0.04 11.83 -5.61
CA THR A 148 0.41 11.90 -7.01
C THR A 148 -0.72 12.39 -7.91
N THR A 149 -1.89 11.76 -7.84
CA THR A 149 -3.04 12.12 -8.69
C THR A 149 -3.56 13.52 -8.37
N SER A 150 -3.65 13.90 -7.08
CA SER A 150 -4.08 15.25 -6.69
C SER A 150 -3.14 16.32 -7.24
N THR A 151 -1.83 16.11 -7.10
CA THR A 151 -0.82 17.04 -7.62
C THR A 151 -0.84 17.13 -9.15
N THR A 152 -0.95 15.99 -9.83
CA THR A 152 -1.05 15.95 -11.30
C THR A 152 -2.29 16.68 -11.81
N ILE A 153 -3.46 16.47 -11.19
CA ILE A 153 -4.69 17.18 -11.56
C ILE A 153 -4.54 18.68 -11.32
N ALA A 154 -3.99 19.09 -10.17
CA ALA A 154 -3.77 20.50 -9.86
C ALA A 154 -2.86 21.17 -10.90
N PHE A 155 -1.78 20.50 -11.30
CA PHE A 155 -0.87 21.00 -12.33
C PHE A 155 -1.53 21.03 -13.71
N ALA A 156 -2.29 19.99 -14.08
CA ALA A 156 -3.01 19.94 -15.33
C ALA A 156 -4.01 21.10 -15.45
N VAL A 157 -4.82 21.33 -14.40
CA VAL A 157 -5.78 22.44 -14.36
C VAL A 157 -5.07 23.79 -14.38
N TYR A 158 -3.93 23.92 -13.70
CA TYR A 158 -3.11 25.13 -13.75
C TYR A 158 -2.63 25.44 -15.18
N GLN A 159 -2.15 24.42 -15.92
CA GLN A 159 -1.74 24.60 -17.31
C GLN A 159 -2.92 24.92 -18.23
N LEU A 160 -4.08 24.28 -18.04
CA LEU A 160 -5.31 24.59 -18.79
C LEU A 160 -5.81 26.02 -18.54
N ALA A 161 -5.63 26.55 -17.32
CA ALA A 161 -5.99 27.92 -17.01
C ALA A 161 -5.04 28.95 -17.63
N LEU A 162 -3.76 28.60 -17.81
CA LEU A 162 -2.76 29.47 -18.44
C LEU A 162 -2.74 29.37 -19.97
N CYS A 163 -3.14 28.24 -20.53
CA CYS A 163 -3.27 28.00 -21.97
C CYS A 163 -4.74 27.70 -22.33
N PRO A 164 -5.60 28.74 -22.46
CA PRO A 164 -7.03 28.58 -22.74
C PRO A 164 -7.37 28.26 -24.21
N ASP A 165 -6.38 28.28 -25.12
CA ASP A 165 -6.50 27.93 -26.54
C ASP A 165 -6.09 26.48 -26.82
#